data_AF-A0A8J8JPY0-F1
#
_entry.id   AF-A0A8J8JPY0-F1
#
_cell.length_a   1.000
_cell.length_b   1.000
_cell.length_c   1.000
_cell.angle_alpha   90.00
_cell.angle_beta   90.00
_cell.angle_gamma   90.00
#
_symmetry.space_group_name_H-M   'P 1'
#
loop_
_entity.id
_entity.type
_entity.pdbx_description
1 polymer ?
#
loop_
_entity_poly.entity_id
_entity_poly.type
_entity_poly.pdbx_seq_one_letter_code
_entity_poly.pdbx_strand_id
1 'polypeptide(L)'
;MKYILTLLLHFVVTTTSYGQIITYDDFKSVIPFVQKEDFKAAFEKTSELLNSTQNDSSDLRGIVTYMNIFSAAGMVTLDQMTHADFLKNANNYIGQRLVMSAHLCVDSSSQATNSLQFVTIDGQMQGLTITNNRIRTNILCFEYFKYKDVINPSELIGKNIRCGGTLEKVEVNPNNSKIWISRLNITNAFAREMSPR
;
A
#
# COMPACT_ATOMS: atom_id res chain seq x y z
N MET A 1 -18.64 54.68 -15.65
CA MET A 1 -17.99 53.46 -16.20
C MET A 1 -16.69 53.05 -15.52
N LYS A 2 -16.31 53.58 -14.34
CA LYS A 2 -15.01 53.25 -13.68
C LYS A 2 -15.10 52.23 -12.54
N TYR A 3 -16.31 51.94 -12.04
CA TYR A 3 -16.53 51.06 -10.89
C TYR A 3 -17.08 49.67 -11.25
N ILE A 4 -17.44 49.44 -12.53
CA ILE A 4 -17.95 48.14 -12.99
C ILE A 4 -16.79 47.17 -13.29
N LEU A 5 -15.62 47.70 -13.68
CA LEU A 5 -14.45 46.88 -13.99
C LEU A 5 -13.70 46.38 -12.73
N THR A 6 -13.86 47.06 -11.60
CA THR A 6 -13.16 46.70 -10.34
C THR A 6 -13.87 45.58 -9.57
N LEU A 7 -15.17 45.38 -9.80
CA LEU A 7 -15.95 44.32 -9.17
C LEU A 7 -15.70 42.94 -9.81
N LEU A 8 -15.33 42.90 -11.11
CA LEU A 8 -15.04 41.65 -11.81
C LEU A 8 -13.68 41.04 -11.42
N LEU A 9 -12.77 41.82 -10.84
CA LEU A 9 -11.43 41.34 -10.44
C LEU A 9 -11.41 40.70 -9.04
N HIS A 10 -12.47 40.85 -8.24
CA HIS A 10 -12.59 40.22 -6.92
C HIS A 10 -13.35 38.90 -6.94
N PHE A 11 -13.78 38.44 -8.12
CA PHE A 11 -14.30 37.10 -8.32
C PHE A 11 -13.20 36.15 -8.84
N VAL A 12 -11.96 36.33 -8.39
CA VAL A 12 -11.05 35.19 -8.25
C VAL A 12 -11.61 34.38 -7.10
N VAL A 13 -12.64 33.60 -7.42
CA VAL A 13 -13.09 32.49 -6.60
C VAL A 13 -11.83 31.69 -6.34
N THR A 14 -11.33 31.77 -5.11
CA THR A 14 -10.47 30.74 -4.55
C THR A 14 -11.33 29.49 -4.54
N THR A 15 -11.46 28.83 -5.69
CA THR A 15 -11.84 27.44 -5.74
C THR A 15 -10.67 26.74 -5.08
N THR A 16 -10.74 26.63 -3.76
CA THR A 16 -10.11 25.52 -3.06
C THR A 16 -10.72 24.30 -3.71
N SER A 17 -10.07 23.82 -4.77
CA SER A 17 -10.33 22.51 -5.35
C SER A 17 -10.04 21.55 -4.22
N TYR A 18 -11.06 21.24 -3.43
CA TYR A 18 -11.01 20.10 -2.53
C TYR A 18 -10.72 18.92 -3.45
N GLY A 19 -9.46 18.49 -3.45
CA GLY A 19 -9.05 17.34 -4.24
C GLY A 19 -10.00 16.20 -3.92
N GLN A 20 -10.51 15.52 -4.95
CA GLN A 20 -11.32 14.33 -4.72
C GLN A 20 -10.52 13.38 -3.83
N ILE A 21 -11.13 12.94 -2.73
CA ILE A 21 -10.56 11.97 -1.81
C ILE A 21 -11.23 10.62 -2.02
N ILE A 22 -10.49 9.53 -1.78
CA ILE A 22 -11.05 8.19 -1.81
C ILE A 22 -11.96 8.02 -0.61
N THR A 23 -13.23 7.67 -0.86
CA THR A 23 -14.21 7.40 0.21
C THR A 23 -14.10 5.96 0.71
N TYR A 24 -14.77 5.67 1.82
CA TYR A 24 -14.83 4.29 2.33
C TYR A 24 -15.58 3.36 1.36
N ASP A 25 -16.61 3.85 0.66
CA ASP A 25 -17.35 3.06 -0.31
C ASP A 25 -16.52 2.74 -1.56
N ASP A 26 -15.71 3.70 -2.01
CA ASP A 26 -14.73 3.47 -3.08
C ASP A 26 -13.75 2.35 -2.70
N PHE A 27 -13.14 2.43 -1.52
CA PHE A 27 -12.28 1.39 -0.97
C PHE A 27 -13.02 0.05 -0.86
N LYS A 28 -14.23 0.03 -0.31
CA LYS A 28 -15.03 -1.17 -0.10
C LYS A 28 -15.38 -1.86 -1.43
N SER A 29 -15.54 -1.10 -2.50
CA SER A 29 -15.81 -1.64 -3.85
C SER A 29 -14.67 -2.49 -4.41
N VAL A 30 -13.44 -2.29 -3.95
CA VAL A 30 -12.25 -3.03 -4.40
C VAL A 30 -12.13 -4.40 -3.71
N ILE A 31 -12.58 -4.48 -2.45
CA ILE A 31 -12.37 -5.65 -1.57
C ILE A 31 -12.81 -6.98 -2.22
N PRO A 32 -14.00 -7.10 -2.86
CA PRO A 32 -14.43 -8.37 -3.44
C PRO A 32 -13.49 -8.91 -4.52
N PHE A 33 -12.85 -8.03 -5.30
CA PHE A 33 -11.89 -8.45 -6.34
C PHE A 33 -10.62 -9.00 -5.71
N VAL A 34 -10.08 -8.31 -4.70
CA VAL A 34 -8.87 -8.77 -3.97
C VAL A 34 -9.14 -10.10 -3.26
N GLN A 35 -10.30 -10.26 -2.61
CA GLN A 35 -10.68 -11.51 -1.93
C GLN A 35 -10.82 -12.70 -2.87
N LYS A 36 -11.30 -12.46 -4.10
CA LYS A 36 -11.44 -13.47 -5.14
C LYS A 36 -10.17 -13.70 -5.95
N GLU A 37 -9.12 -12.91 -5.71
CA GLU A 37 -7.90 -12.86 -6.51
C GLU A 37 -8.15 -12.53 -7.98
N ASP A 38 -9.21 -11.74 -8.26
CA ASP A 38 -9.39 -11.08 -9.54
C ASP A 38 -8.47 -9.86 -9.60
N PHE A 39 -7.17 -10.16 -9.75
CA PHE A 39 -6.12 -9.17 -9.70
C PHE A 39 -6.25 -8.11 -10.79
N LYS A 40 -6.74 -8.49 -11.98
CA LYS A 40 -6.96 -7.55 -13.07
C LYS A 40 -8.05 -6.54 -12.73
N ALA A 41 -9.23 -6.99 -12.29
CA ALA A 41 -10.31 -6.07 -11.92
C ALA A 41 -9.93 -5.20 -10.72
N ALA A 42 -9.23 -5.76 -9.73
CA ALA A 42 -8.71 -4.99 -8.60
C ALA A 42 -7.68 -3.93 -9.05
N PHE A 43 -6.76 -4.28 -9.95
CA PHE A 43 -5.78 -3.35 -10.50
C PHE A 43 -6.43 -2.22 -11.30
N GLU A 44 -7.38 -2.54 -12.17
CA GLU A 44 -8.12 -1.55 -12.96
C GLU A 44 -8.90 -0.59 -12.06
N LYS A 45 -9.64 -1.13 -11.07
CA LYS A 45 -10.44 -0.31 -10.17
C LYS A 45 -9.59 0.59 -9.28
N THR A 46 -8.49 0.06 -8.73
CA THR A 46 -7.57 0.87 -7.93
C THR A 46 -6.86 1.92 -8.78
N SER A 47 -6.49 1.62 -10.02
CA SER A 47 -5.89 2.59 -10.94
C SER A 47 -6.86 3.74 -11.27
N GLU A 48 -8.14 3.44 -11.51
CA GLU A 48 -9.19 4.44 -11.70
C GLU A 48 -9.27 5.40 -10.51
N LEU A 49 -9.37 4.84 -9.29
CA LEU A 49 -9.46 5.63 -8.05
C LEU A 49 -8.21 6.48 -7.81
N LEU A 50 -7.01 5.94 -8.06
CA LEU A 50 -5.76 6.66 -7.82
C LEU A 50 -5.54 7.80 -8.83
N ASN A 51 -6.02 7.63 -10.06
CA ASN A 51 -5.93 8.63 -11.12
C ASN A 51 -6.90 9.80 -10.90
N SER A 52 -8.08 9.57 -10.32
CA SER A 52 -9.06 10.63 -10.02
C SER A 52 -8.76 11.40 -8.73
N THR A 53 -7.91 10.87 -7.84
CA THR A 53 -7.66 11.41 -6.49
C THR A 53 -6.21 11.84 -6.24
N GLN A 54 -5.51 12.39 -7.24
CA GLN A 54 -4.05 12.64 -7.20
C GLN A 54 -3.56 13.46 -5.99
N ASN A 55 -4.38 14.38 -5.47
CA ASN A 55 -4.05 15.24 -4.33
C ASN A 55 -4.54 14.70 -2.99
N ASP A 56 -5.09 13.49 -2.94
CA ASP A 56 -5.50 12.85 -1.70
C ASP A 56 -4.26 12.37 -0.92
N SER A 57 -4.26 12.59 0.39
CA SER A 57 -3.20 12.15 1.30
C SER A 57 -3.75 11.27 2.43
N SER A 58 -4.99 10.80 2.29
CA SER A 58 -5.70 9.98 3.26
C SER A 58 -5.08 8.60 3.41
N ASP A 59 -5.33 7.97 4.57
CA ASP A 59 -4.99 6.56 4.77
C ASP A 59 -5.72 5.65 3.76
N LEU A 60 -6.92 6.01 3.30
CA LEU A 60 -7.65 5.23 2.30
C LEU A 60 -6.92 5.20 0.97
N ARG A 61 -6.35 6.33 0.53
CA ARG A 61 -5.47 6.35 -0.63
C ARG A 61 -4.21 5.52 -0.42
N GLY A 62 -3.60 5.56 0.76
CA GLY A 62 -2.47 4.69 1.07
C GLY A 62 -2.82 3.20 1.00
N ILE A 63 -4.03 2.81 1.41
CA ILE A 63 -4.54 1.44 1.30
C ILE A 63 -4.77 1.05 -0.16
N VAL A 64 -5.43 1.92 -0.94
CA VAL A 64 -5.73 1.67 -2.35
C VAL A 64 -4.46 1.61 -3.19
N THR A 65 -3.45 2.41 -2.85
CA THR A 65 -2.13 2.36 -3.48
C THR A 65 -1.47 1.00 -3.23
N TYR A 66 -1.50 0.51 -1.99
CA TYR A 66 -1.00 -0.83 -1.69
C TYR A 66 -1.80 -1.93 -2.41
N MET A 67 -3.14 -1.83 -2.46
CA MET A 67 -3.98 -2.76 -3.22
C MET A 67 -3.59 -2.77 -4.71
N ASN A 68 -3.31 -1.61 -5.31
CA ASN A 68 -2.86 -1.54 -6.69
C ASN A 68 -1.55 -2.30 -6.93
N ILE A 69 -0.54 -2.07 -6.07
CA ILE A 69 0.76 -2.76 -6.15
C ILE A 69 0.57 -4.28 -5.94
N PHE A 70 -0.19 -4.67 -4.92
CA PHE A 70 -0.48 -6.07 -4.62
C PHE A 70 -1.19 -6.78 -5.78
N SER A 71 -2.21 -6.14 -6.36
CA SER A 71 -2.92 -6.66 -7.53
C SER A 71 -2.03 -6.74 -8.76
N ALA A 72 -1.19 -5.73 -9.01
CA ALA A 72 -0.20 -5.79 -10.09
C ALA A 72 0.76 -6.97 -9.91
N ALA A 73 1.23 -7.24 -8.69
CA ALA A 73 2.05 -8.42 -8.40
C ALA A 73 1.29 -9.73 -8.67
N GLY A 74 0.02 -9.80 -8.30
CA GLY A 74 -0.86 -10.93 -8.64
C GLY A 74 -1.07 -11.11 -10.15
N MET A 75 -1.17 -10.03 -10.93
CA MET A 75 -1.25 -10.11 -12.39
C MET A 75 0.02 -10.73 -13.00
N VAL A 76 1.20 -10.51 -12.41
CA VAL A 76 2.45 -11.16 -12.84
C VAL A 76 2.42 -12.67 -12.64
N THR A 77 1.82 -13.16 -11.55
CA THR A 77 1.71 -14.62 -11.33
C THR A 77 0.78 -15.29 -12.34
N LEU A 78 -0.17 -14.53 -12.91
CA LEU A 78 -1.17 -14.99 -13.88
C LEU A 78 -0.83 -14.67 -15.35
N ASP A 79 0.40 -14.22 -15.65
CA ASP A 79 0.80 -13.82 -17.02
C ASP A 79 -0.01 -12.65 -17.61
N GLN A 80 -0.68 -11.87 -16.76
CA GLN A 80 -1.47 -10.71 -17.17
C GLN A 80 -0.65 -9.41 -17.18
N MET A 81 0.56 -9.45 -16.60
CA MET A 81 1.51 -8.34 -16.52
C MET A 81 2.93 -8.91 -16.50
N THR A 82 3.89 -8.23 -17.13
CA THR A 82 5.31 -8.62 -17.03
C THR A 82 5.94 -8.06 -15.75
N HIS A 83 7.05 -8.64 -15.26
CA HIS A 83 7.80 -8.03 -14.14
C HIS A 83 8.26 -6.59 -14.44
N ALA A 84 8.57 -6.28 -15.71
CA ALA A 84 8.96 -4.94 -16.13
C ALA A 84 7.79 -3.95 -16.03
N ASP A 85 6.60 -4.34 -16.48
CA ASP A 85 5.39 -3.52 -16.38
C ASP A 85 4.95 -3.34 -14.92
N PHE A 86 5.07 -4.39 -14.11
CA PHE A 86 4.87 -4.29 -12.66
C PHE A 86 5.81 -3.26 -12.04
N LEU A 87 7.12 -3.36 -12.33
CA LEU A 87 8.11 -2.46 -11.75
C LEU A 87 7.86 -1.02 -12.20
N LYS A 88 7.50 -0.80 -13.48
CA LYS A 88 7.10 0.50 -14.00
C LYS A 88 5.88 1.06 -13.25
N ASN A 89 4.85 0.25 -13.03
CA ASN A 89 3.67 0.67 -12.26
C ASN A 89 4.03 1.02 -10.81
N ALA A 90 4.74 0.12 -10.12
CA ALA A 90 5.05 0.29 -8.70
C ALA A 90 5.99 1.49 -8.44
N ASN A 91 6.91 1.78 -9.37
CA ASN A 91 7.82 2.93 -9.25
C ASN A 91 7.10 4.28 -9.29
N ASN A 92 5.88 4.36 -9.83
CA ASN A 92 5.08 5.59 -9.78
C ASN A 92 4.71 6.00 -8.34
N TYR A 93 4.77 5.05 -7.40
CA TYR A 93 4.38 5.26 -6.01
C TYR A 93 5.58 5.44 -5.06
N ILE A 94 6.83 5.46 -5.56
CA ILE A 94 7.99 5.77 -4.74
C ILE A 94 7.83 7.19 -4.16
N GLY A 95 8.10 7.34 -2.87
CA GLY A 95 7.88 8.56 -2.10
C GLY A 95 6.44 8.75 -1.61
N GLN A 96 5.49 7.91 -2.02
CA GLN A 96 4.10 7.97 -1.57
C GLN A 96 3.86 7.14 -0.31
N ARG A 97 2.80 7.49 0.43
CA ARG A 97 2.38 6.77 1.62
C ARG A 97 1.67 5.47 1.24
N LEU A 98 2.10 4.35 1.82
CA LEU A 98 1.41 3.06 1.78
C LEU A 98 0.82 2.71 3.14
N VAL A 99 -0.31 2.03 3.12
CA VAL A 99 -0.97 1.49 4.31
C VAL A 99 -1.41 0.07 4.01
N MET A 100 -0.81 -0.91 4.68
CA MET A 100 -0.98 -2.32 4.34
C MET A 100 -2.22 -2.91 5.00
N SER A 101 -2.57 -4.14 4.60
CA SER A 101 -3.49 -4.96 5.37
C SER A 101 -2.99 -5.13 6.81
N ALA A 102 -3.94 -5.31 7.72
CA ALA A 102 -3.59 -5.66 9.08
C ALA A 102 -3.27 -7.15 9.15
N HIS A 103 -2.22 -7.49 9.89
CA HIS A 103 -1.76 -8.86 10.08
C HIS A 103 -1.65 -9.16 11.56
N LEU A 104 -1.87 -10.42 11.94
CA LEU A 104 -1.54 -10.87 13.28
C LEU A 104 -0.04 -10.67 13.51
N CYS A 105 0.33 -9.95 14.56
CA CYS A 105 1.72 -9.85 14.99
C CYS A 105 2.07 -11.10 15.79
N VAL A 106 3.12 -11.79 15.36
CA VAL A 106 3.61 -13.02 16.00
C VAL A 106 5.05 -12.86 16.47
N ASP A 107 5.48 -13.74 17.36
CA ASP A 107 6.86 -13.78 17.81
C ASP A 107 7.81 -14.13 16.65
N SER A 108 9.02 -13.55 16.66
CA SER A 108 10.05 -13.76 15.64
C SER A 108 10.51 -15.22 15.45
N SER A 109 10.30 -16.07 16.46
CA SER A 109 10.58 -17.51 16.39
C SER A 109 9.53 -18.30 15.60
N SER A 110 8.39 -17.69 15.29
CA SER A 110 7.32 -18.34 14.51
C SER A 110 7.66 -18.32 13.01
N GLN A 111 7.33 -19.38 12.28
CA GLN A 111 7.34 -19.34 10.80
C GLN A 111 5.92 -19.08 10.30
N ALA A 112 5.58 -17.81 10.06
CA ALA A 112 4.21 -17.46 9.64
C ALA A 112 4.21 -16.51 8.44
N THR A 113 3.66 -16.98 7.32
CA THR A 113 3.27 -16.10 6.21
C THR A 113 1.96 -15.38 6.54
N ASN A 114 1.72 -14.25 5.86
CA ASN A 114 0.59 -13.35 6.12
C ASN A 114 0.49 -12.88 7.59
N SER A 115 1.63 -12.80 8.28
CA SER A 115 1.78 -12.35 9.67
C SER A 115 2.87 -11.28 9.75
N LEU A 116 2.74 -10.36 10.71
CA LEU A 116 3.78 -9.37 11.00
C LEU A 116 4.78 -9.96 12.00
N GLN A 117 6.06 -9.78 11.72
CA GLN A 117 7.15 -10.11 12.62
C GLN A 117 8.06 -8.91 12.80
N PHE A 118 8.66 -8.79 13.98
CA PHE A 118 9.74 -7.83 14.23
C PHE A 118 11.05 -8.60 14.35
N VAL A 119 12.03 -8.19 13.55
CA VAL A 119 13.36 -8.80 13.49
C VAL A 119 14.42 -7.72 13.61
N THR A 120 15.58 -8.06 14.18
CA THR A 120 16.73 -7.15 14.19
C THR A 120 17.65 -7.49 13.03
N ILE A 121 17.84 -6.55 12.12
CA ILE A 121 18.75 -6.66 10.97
C ILE A 121 19.74 -5.50 11.08
N ASP A 122 21.04 -5.80 11.06
CA ASP A 122 22.12 -4.81 11.20
C ASP A 122 21.98 -3.89 12.43
N GLY A 123 21.52 -4.47 13.55
CA GLY A 123 21.31 -3.74 14.81
C GLY A 123 20.08 -2.83 14.82
N GLN A 124 19.28 -2.80 13.76
CA GLN A 124 18.03 -2.05 13.68
C GLN A 124 16.82 -2.99 13.67
N MET A 125 15.82 -2.67 14.49
CA MET A 125 14.55 -3.38 14.48
C MET A 125 13.76 -3.03 13.22
N GLN A 126 13.31 -4.04 12.50
CA GLN A 126 12.49 -3.93 11.30
C GLN A 126 11.25 -4.80 11.42
N GLY A 127 10.17 -4.35 10.79
CA GLY A 127 8.98 -5.16 10.60
C GLY A 127 9.12 -5.95 9.30
N LEU A 128 8.61 -7.17 9.29
CA LEU A 128 8.56 -8.02 8.11
C LEU A 128 7.17 -8.64 7.98
N THR A 129 6.59 -8.52 6.79
CA THR A 129 5.42 -9.31 6.38
C THR A 129 5.73 -9.98 5.04
N ILE A 130 5.28 -11.23 4.88
CA ILE A 130 5.29 -11.94 3.60
C ILE A 130 3.84 -12.18 3.20
N THR A 131 3.39 -11.55 2.12
CA THR A 131 2.03 -11.73 1.62
C THR A 131 2.00 -12.66 0.42
N ASN A 132 1.11 -13.65 0.49
CA ASN A 132 0.96 -14.69 -0.51
C ASN A 132 -0.39 -14.61 -1.21
N ASN A 133 -0.48 -15.27 -2.37
CA ASN A 133 -1.79 -15.64 -2.91
C ASN A 133 -2.50 -16.63 -1.97
N ARG A 134 -3.81 -16.80 -2.15
CA ARG A 134 -4.72 -17.56 -1.30
C ARG A 134 -4.30 -19.02 -1.14
N ILE A 135 -3.79 -19.63 -2.20
CA ILE A 135 -3.31 -21.02 -2.20
C ILE A 135 -1.83 -21.16 -1.78
N ARG A 136 -1.15 -20.05 -1.44
CA ARG A 136 0.22 -19.99 -0.91
C ARG A 136 1.32 -20.55 -1.84
N THR A 137 1.09 -20.50 -3.15
CA THR A 137 2.07 -20.93 -4.16
C THR A 137 3.00 -19.81 -4.61
N ASN A 138 2.59 -18.56 -4.44
CA ASN A 138 3.33 -17.38 -4.88
C ASN A 138 3.41 -16.36 -3.74
N ILE A 139 4.58 -15.76 -3.57
CA ILE A 139 4.78 -14.59 -2.70
C ILE A 139 4.58 -13.35 -3.55
N LEU A 140 3.56 -12.56 -3.24
CA LEU A 140 3.23 -11.36 -4.01
C LEU A 140 4.12 -10.20 -3.56
N CYS A 141 4.21 -9.97 -2.26
CA CYS A 141 5.06 -8.94 -1.68
C CYS A 141 5.81 -9.48 -0.44
N PHE A 142 7.12 -9.24 -0.40
CA PHE A 142 7.82 -9.07 0.87
C PHE A 142 7.74 -7.60 1.28
N GLU A 143 7.37 -7.34 2.52
CA GLU A 143 7.18 -5.99 3.03
C GLU A 143 8.13 -5.75 4.19
N TYR A 144 9.09 -4.84 3.99
CA TYR A 144 10.12 -4.49 4.97
C TYR A 144 9.84 -3.11 5.54
N PHE A 145 9.68 -3.01 6.85
CA PHE A 145 9.31 -1.77 7.54
C PHE A 145 10.47 -1.28 8.41
N LYS A 146 11.03 -0.13 8.04
CA LYS A 146 11.99 0.63 8.85
C LYS A 146 11.24 1.72 9.62
N TYR A 147 11.08 1.48 10.92
CA TYR A 147 10.37 2.40 11.81
C TYR A 147 11.25 3.59 12.17
N LYS A 148 10.64 4.78 12.22
CA LYS A 148 11.31 5.98 12.71
C LYS A 148 11.35 6.00 14.24
N ASP A 149 10.25 5.58 14.85
CA ASP A 149 10.07 5.53 16.29
C ASP A 149 10.40 4.14 16.83
N VAL A 150 10.83 4.08 18.10
CA VAL A 150 11.09 2.81 18.78
C VAL A 150 9.78 2.04 18.93
N ILE A 151 9.74 0.82 18.39
CA ILE A 151 8.63 -0.10 18.57
C ILE A 151 8.95 -1.07 19.71
N ASN A 152 7.97 -1.36 20.55
CA ASN A 152 8.04 -2.48 21.50
C ASN A 152 7.22 -3.67 20.97
N PRO A 153 7.83 -4.68 20.32
CA PRO A 153 7.10 -5.82 19.75
C PRO A 153 6.26 -6.59 20.78
N SER A 154 6.73 -6.67 22.02
CA SER A 154 6.04 -7.41 23.08
C SER A 154 4.62 -6.91 23.37
N GLU A 155 4.36 -5.61 23.15
CA GLU A 155 3.03 -5.00 23.32
C GLU A 155 2.10 -5.24 22.13
N LEU A 156 2.66 -5.69 21.01
CA LEU A 156 1.97 -5.89 19.74
C LEU A 156 1.68 -7.37 19.44
N ILE A 157 2.49 -8.30 19.98
CA ILE A 157 2.30 -9.74 19.79
C ILE A 157 0.88 -10.18 20.19
N GLY A 158 0.26 -10.98 19.33
CA GLY A 158 -1.10 -11.47 19.52
C GLY A 158 -2.21 -10.54 19.02
N LYS A 159 -1.86 -9.34 18.55
CA LYS A 159 -2.82 -8.35 18.04
C LYS A 159 -2.78 -8.23 16.52
N ASN A 160 -3.87 -7.75 15.93
CA ASN A 160 -3.91 -7.39 14.51
C ASN A 160 -3.31 -6.00 14.34
N ILE A 161 -2.12 -5.95 13.74
CA ILE A 161 -1.35 -4.73 13.55
C ILE A 161 -1.40 -4.34 12.08
N ARG A 162 -1.74 -3.08 11.84
CA ARG A 162 -1.62 -2.45 10.53
C ARG A 162 -0.31 -1.68 10.46
N CYS A 163 0.50 -2.03 9.47
CA CYS A 163 1.72 -1.32 9.16
C CYS A 163 1.53 -0.39 7.95
N GLY A 164 2.42 0.57 7.81
CA GLY A 164 2.48 1.48 6.69
C GLY A 164 3.65 2.43 6.82
N GLY A 165 3.79 3.35 5.88
CA GLY A 165 4.91 4.30 5.84
C GLY A 165 5.08 4.89 4.45
N THR A 166 6.29 5.29 4.11
CA THR A 166 6.64 5.82 2.79
C THR A 166 7.32 4.73 1.97
N LEU A 167 6.88 4.49 0.73
CA LEU A 167 7.54 3.56 -0.17
C LEU A 167 8.88 4.14 -0.61
N GLU A 168 9.99 3.54 -0.17
CA GLU A 168 11.35 3.97 -0.55
C GLU A 168 11.81 3.29 -1.82
N LYS A 169 11.60 1.97 -1.91
CA LYS A 169 12.15 1.15 -2.99
C LYS A 169 11.27 -0.06 -3.28
N VAL A 170 11.15 -0.37 -4.57
CA VAL A 170 10.55 -1.61 -5.07
C VAL A 170 11.63 -2.43 -5.76
N GLU A 171 11.65 -3.73 -5.49
CA GLU A 171 12.51 -4.69 -6.19
C GLU A 171 11.64 -5.81 -6.75
N VAL A 172 12.06 -6.36 -7.89
CA VAL A 172 11.47 -7.56 -8.49
C VAL A 172 12.44 -8.73 -8.38
N ASN A 173 11.93 -9.93 -8.61
CA ASN A 173 12.75 -11.11 -8.74
C ASN A 173 13.81 -10.93 -9.85
N PRO A 174 15.12 -11.01 -9.54
CA PRO A 174 16.18 -10.76 -10.53
C PRO A 174 16.18 -11.79 -11.65
N ASN A 175 15.59 -12.97 -11.40
CA ASN A 175 15.47 -14.05 -12.39
C ASN A 175 14.09 -14.06 -13.06
N ASN A 176 13.23 -13.06 -12.82
CA ASN A 176 11.83 -13.02 -13.25
C ASN A 176 11.02 -14.28 -12.90
N SER A 177 11.42 -14.99 -11.84
CA SER A 177 10.64 -16.12 -11.34
C SER A 177 9.32 -15.62 -10.74
N LYS A 178 8.26 -16.41 -10.90
CA LYS A 178 6.93 -16.13 -10.35
C LYS A 178 6.74 -16.66 -8.93
N ILE A 179 7.71 -17.40 -8.37
CA ILE A 179 7.64 -17.91 -6.99
C ILE A 179 7.53 -16.74 -6.01
N TRP A 180 8.28 -15.67 -6.27
CA TRP A 180 8.09 -14.40 -5.58
C TRP A 180 8.18 -13.25 -6.57
N ILE A 181 7.34 -12.23 -6.40
CA ILE A 181 7.20 -11.15 -7.37
C ILE A 181 7.94 -9.89 -6.95
N SER A 182 7.71 -9.42 -5.72
CA SER A 182 8.22 -8.11 -5.31
C SER A 182 8.73 -8.04 -3.88
N ARG A 183 9.63 -7.08 -3.64
CA ARG A 183 10.00 -6.59 -2.31
C ARG A 183 9.70 -5.10 -2.22
N LEU A 184 9.02 -4.71 -1.16
CA LEU A 184 8.66 -3.33 -0.86
C LEU A 184 9.44 -2.90 0.38
N ASN A 185 10.26 -1.86 0.24
CA ASN A 185 10.99 -1.26 1.35
C ASN A 185 10.28 0.01 1.78
N ILE A 186 9.88 0.05 3.04
CA ILE A 186 9.04 1.09 3.62
C ILE A 186 9.84 1.81 4.71
N THR A 187 9.97 3.12 4.58
CA THR A 187 10.63 3.98 5.57
C THR A 187 9.63 4.87 6.26
N ASN A 188 10.06 5.55 7.34
CA ASN A 188 9.16 6.30 8.21
C ASN A 188 7.93 5.46 8.60
N ALA A 189 8.17 4.18 8.87
CA ALA A 189 7.10 3.23 9.06
C ALA A 189 6.39 3.47 10.38
N PHE A 190 5.12 3.08 10.43
CA PHE A 190 4.30 3.02 11.63
C PHE A 190 3.70 1.62 11.78
N ALA A 191 3.41 1.23 13.02
CA ALA A 191 2.66 0.04 13.36
C ALA A 191 1.56 0.43 14.34
N ARG A 192 0.30 0.12 14.03
CA ARG A 192 -0.84 0.45 14.90
C ARG A 192 -1.80 -0.72 15.04
N GLU A 193 -2.29 -0.92 16.25
CA GLU A 193 -3.34 -1.90 16.52
C GLU A 193 -4.63 -1.50 15.79
N MET A 194 -5.23 -2.46 15.09
CA MET A 194 -6.56 -2.30 14.53
C MET A 194 -7.59 -2.65 15.61
N SER A 195 -8.22 -1.63 16.17
CA SER A 195 -9.42 -1.85 16.99
C SER A 195 -10.55 -2.39 16.10
N PRO A 196 -11.32 -3.40 16.54
CA PRO A 196 -12.58 -3.74 15.89
C PRO A 196 -13.45 -2.47 15.80
N ARG A 197 -13.93 -2.16 14.60
CA ARG A 197 -14.99 -1.16 14.40
C ARG A 197 -16.35 -1.81 14.53
#